data_AF-A0A4Q3SMI3-F1
#
_entry.id   AF-A0A4Q3SMI3-F1
#
_cell.length_a   1.000
_cell.length_b   1.000
_cell.length_c   1.000
_cell.angle_alpha   90.00
_cell.angle_beta   90.00
_cell.angle_gamma   90.00
#
_symmetry.space_group_name_H-M   'P 1'
#
loop_
_entity.id
_entity.type
_entity.pdbx_description
1 polymer ?
#
loop_
_entity_poly.entity_id
_entity_poly.type
_entity_poly.pdbx_seq_one_letter_code
_entity_poly.pdbx_strand_id
1 'polypeptide(L)'
;NYAVAKLIVRGQSRAVQSGFVSVPLRLTNPYALVVLACIITSTPGTIWVSYDAGRNILLIHVLDLVDETVWIRTIRDRYEHLLLEIFE
;
A
#
# COMPACT_ATOMS: atom_id res chain seq x y z
N ASN A 1 8.87 10.54 4.44
CA ASN A 1 8.20 10.47 5.77
C ASN A 1 7.68 11.79 6.35
N TYR A 2 7.62 12.89 5.58
CA TYR A 2 7.08 14.17 6.07
C TYR A 2 5.60 14.12 6.50
N ALA A 3 4.76 13.36 5.78
CA ALA A 3 3.32 13.28 6.06
C ALA A 3 3.02 12.69 7.45
N VAL A 4 3.70 11.61 7.84
CA VAL A 4 3.57 10.99 9.18
C VAL A 4 4.10 11.92 10.27
N ALA A 5 5.26 12.57 10.05
CA ALA A 5 5.79 13.55 10.99
C ALA A 5 4.81 14.70 11.25
N LYS A 6 4.13 15.19 10.20
CA LYS A 6 3.11 16.23 10.30
C LYS A 6 1.86 15.77 11.06
N LEU A 7 1.45 14.51 10.90
CA LEU A 7 0.35 13.90 11.67
C LEU A 7 0.68 13.83 13.17
N ILE A 8 1.89 13.39 13.52
CA ILE A 8 2.34 13.28 14.92
C ILE A 8 2.46 14.67 15.56
N VAL A 9 3.10 15.63 14.88
CA VAL A 9 3.37 16.97 15.42
C VAL A 9 2.10 17.82 15.56
N ARG A 10 1.10 17.65 14.67
CA ARG A 10 -0.14 18.42 14.75
C ARG A 10 -1.09 17.98 15.87
N GLY A 11 -0.86 16.82 16.50
CA GLY A 11 -1.77 16.25 17.48
C GLY A 11 -3.14 15.89 16.87
N GLN A 12 -3.97 15.17 17.64
CA GLN A 12 -5.27 14.62 17.24
C GLN A 12 -6.37 15.68 17.00
N SER A 13 -6.15 16.71 16.19
CA SER A 13 -7.24 17.61 15.76
C SER A 13 -8.19 16.95 14.75
N ARG A 14 -7.82 15.81 14.17
CA ARG A 14 -8.65 15.02 13.26
C ARG A 14 -8.59 13.56 13.69
N ALA A 15 -9.75 12.90 13.80
CA ALA A 15 -9.83 11.47 14.03
C ALA A 15 -9.19 10.75 12.84
N VAL A 16 -8.01 10.18 13.06
CA VAL A 16 -7.28 9.39 12.07
C VAL A 16 -8.04 8.09 11.87
N GLN A 17 -8.52 7.83 10.65
CA GLN A 17 -9.29 6.62 10.36
C GLN A 17 -8.37 5.48 9.94
N SER A 18 -8.10 4.62 10.92
CA SER A 18 -7.58 3.27 10.82
C SER A 18 -8.23 2.37 9.77
N GLY A 19 -7.54 1.72 8.83
CA GLY A 19 -8.22 0.68 8.03
C GLY A 19 -7.35 -0.29 7.25
N PHE A 20 -7.97 -1.40 6.85
CA PHE A 20 -7.37 -2.40 5.97
C PHE A 20 -7.92 -2.26 4.55
N VAL A 21 -7.07 -2.47 3.56
CA VAL A 21 -7.42 -2.41 2.14
C VAL A 21 -6.95 -3.68 1.45
N SER A 22 -7.86 -4.32 0.71
CA SER A 22 -7.56 -5.50 -0.09
C SER A 22 -7.36 -5.10 -1.55
N VAL A 23 -6.14 -5.32 -2.05
CA VAL A 23 -5.77 -4.97 -3.42
C VAL A 23 -5.59 -6.25 -4.22
N PRO A 24 -6.44 -6.52 -5.22
CA PRO A 24 -6.19 -7.61 -6.15
C PRO A 24 -5.01 -7.23 -7.04
N LEU A 25 -4.02 -8.12 -7.11
CA LEU A 25 -2.82 -7.95 -7.92
C LEU A 25 -2.91 -8.79 -9.19
N ARG A 26 -2.15 -8.37 -10.20
CA ARG A 26 -1.79 -9.11 -11.42
C ARG A 26 -0.38 -9.66 -11.33
N LEU A 27 0.47 -9.01 -10.55
CA LEU A 27 1.86 -9.39 -10.32
C LEU A 27 1.94 -10.83 -9.79
N THR A 28 2.78 -11.66 -10.39
CA THR A 28 3.02 -13.04 -9.90
C THR A 28 4.49 -13.33 -9.64
N ASN A 29 5.40 -12.55 -10.24
CA ASN A 29 6.83 -12.69 -10.03
C ASN A 29 7.21 -12.44 -8.54
N PRO A 30 7.88 -13.39 -7.85
CA PRO A 30 8.22 -13.25 -6.44
C PRO A 30 9.19 -12.10 -6.15
N TYR A 31 10.10 -11.78 -7.06
CA TYR A 31 11.02 -10.64 -6.88
C TYR A 31 10.27 -9.32 -6.98
N ALA A 32 9.32 -9.23 -7.91
CA ALA A 32 8.48 -8.05 -8.07
C ALA A 32 7.59 -7.83 -6.84
N LEU A 33 7.06 -8.91 -6.23
CA LEU A 33 6.29 -8.84 -4.97
C LEU A 33 7.13 -8.33 -3.80
N VAL A 34 8.40 -8.76 -3.69
CA VAL A 34 9.33 -8.25 -2.67
C VAL A 34 9.58 -6.76 -2.86
N VAL A 35 9.82 -6.31 -4.09
CA VAL A 35 10.02 -4.88 -4.38
C VAL A 35 8.76 -4.08 -4.06
N LEU A 36 7.58 -4.58 -4.42
CA LEU A 36 6.30 -3.94 -4.07
C LEU A 36 6.14 -3.81 -2.55
N ALA A 37 6.50 -4.84 -1.78
CA ALA A 37 6.49 -4.79 -0.32
C ALA A 37 7.42 -3.71 0.23
N CYS A 38 8.63 -3.56 -0.32
CA CYS A 38 9.56 -2.51 0.07
C CYS A 38 9.00 -1.10 -0.24
N ILE A 39 8.37 -0.91 -1.40
CA ILE A 39 7.75 0.37 -1.78
C ILE A 39 6.62 0.74 -0.82
N ILE A 40 5.71 -0.20 -0.53
CA ILE A 40 4.56 0.03 0.34
C ILE A 40 4.99 0.33 1.78
N THR A 41 5.95 -0.43 2.31
CA THR A 41 6.46 -0.22 3.68
C THR A 41 7.29 1.06 3.81
N SER A 42 7.87 1.56 2.72
CA SER A 42 8.56 2.86 2.67
C SER A 42 7.60 4.04 2.49
N THR A 43 6.35 3.78 2.10
CA THR A 43 5.34 4.82 1.91
C THR A 43 4.79 5.23 3.28
N PRO A 44 4.84 6.52 3.67
CA PRO A 44 4.42 6.94 5.00
C PRO A 44 2.92 6.68 5.21
N GLY A 45 2.59 5.98 6.30
CA GLY A 45 1.20 5.71 6.67
C GLY A 45 0.63 4.42 6.08
N THR A 46 1.46 3.54 5.52
CA THR A 46 1.04 2.22 5.03
C THR A 46 1.92 1.09 5.57
N ILE A 47 1.33 -0.08 5.77
CA ILE A 47 1.99 -1.30 6.23
C ILE A 47 1.54 -2.46 5.35
N TRP A 48 2.49 -3.28 4.91
CA TRP A 48 2.20 -4.57 4.29
C TRP A 48 1.77 -5.57 5.37
N VAL A 49 0.58 -6.15 5.24
CA VAL A 49 0.05 -7.10 6.25
C VAL A 49 0.28 -8.53 5.79
N SER A 50 -0.23 -8.89 4.62
CA SER A 50 -0.13 -10.24 4.08
C SER A 50 -0.39 -10.25 2.58
N TYR A 51 0.02 -11.33 1.94
CA TYR A 51 -0.28 -11.61 0.54
C TYR A 51 -0.79 -13.04 0.41
N ASP A 52 -1.98 -13.20 -0.16
CA ASP A 52 -2.61 -14.48 -0.47
C ASP A 52 -2.26 -14.84 -1.92
N ALA A 53 -1.30 -15.75 -2.10
CA ALA A 53 -0.88 -16.23 -3.40
C ALA A 53 -1.96 -17.04 -4.15
N GLY A 54 -2.91 -17.66 -3.42
CA GLY A 54 -3.98 -18.45 -4.03
C GLY A 54 -5.06 -17.57 -4.66
N ARG A 55 -5.30 -16.38 -4.10
CA ARG A 55 -6.27 -15.40 -4.61
C ARG A 55 -5.64 -14.23 -5.35
N ASN A 56 -4.31 -14.12 -5.32
CA ASN A 56 -3.54 -12.96 -5.76
C ASN A 56 -4.03 -11.65 -5.13
N ILE A 57 -4.22 -11.66 -3.80
CA ILE A 57 -4.72 -10.51 -3.03
C ILE A 57 -3.67 -10.05 -2.04
N LEU A 58 -3.32 -8.77 -2.12
CA LEU A 58 -2.49 -8.07 -1.14
C LEU A 58 -3.37 -7.37 -0.11
N LEU A 59 -3.12 -7.62 1.17
CA LEU A 59 -3.72 -6.89 2.28
C LEU A 59 -2.73 -5.87 2.82
N ILE A 60 -3.15 -4.60 2.86
CA ILE A 60 -2.38 -3.53 3.50
C ILE A 60 -3.19 -2.89 4.63
N HIS A 61 -2.48 -2.30 5.59
CA HIS A 61 -3.05 -1.41 6.58
C HIS A 61 -2.65 0.03 6.28
N VAL A 62 -3.61 0.94 6.31
CA VAL A 62 -3.45 2.36 6.06
C VAL A 62 -3.78 3.13 7.33
N LEU A 63 -2.86 4.00 7.77
CA LEU A 63 -3.01 4.77 8.99
C LEU A 63 -4.09 5.85 8.89
N ASP A 64 -4.14 6.60 7.78
CA ASP A 64 -5.17 7.64 7.53
C ASP A 64 -5.97 7.29 6.27
N LEU A 65 -6.87 6.33 6.41
CA LEU A 65 -7.74 5.84 5.34
C LEU A 65 -8.92 6.79 5.15
N VAL A 66 -8.74 7.75 4.24
CA VAL A 66 -9.84 8.64 3.81
C VAL A 66 -10.63 8.02 2.66
N ASP A 67 -9.94 7.34 1.75
CA ASP A 67 -10.53 6.66 0.60
C ASP A 67 -9.69 5.43 0.22
N GLU A 68 -10.29 4.25 0.32
CA GLU A 68 -9.68 2.97 -0.07
C GLU A 68 -9.37 2.91 -1.57
N THR A 69 -10.22 3.48 -2.41
CA THR A 69 -10.08 3.41 -3.86
C THR A 69 -8.83 4.14 -4.35
N VAL A 70 -8.42 5.20 -3.66
CA VAL A 70 -7.18 5.93 -3.94
C VAL A 70 -5.96 5.03 -3.74
N TRP A 71 -5.95 4.21 -2.68
CA TRP A 71 -4.86 3.29 -2.41
C TRP A 71 -4.83 2.13 -3.41
N ILE A 72 -5.99 1.56 -3.73
CA ILE A 72 -6.10 0.51 -4.75
C ILE A 72 -5.56 1.03 -6.10
N ARG A 73 -5.99 2.21 -6.54
CA ARG A 73 -5.52 2.82 -7.80
C ARG A 73 -4.03 3.14 -7.76
N THR A 74 -3.53 3.70 -6.66
CA THR A 74 -2.10 4.02 -6.53
C THR A 74 -1.25 2.76 -6.64
N ILE A 75 -1.65 1.68 -5.97
CA ILE A 75 -0.91 0.41 -6.02
C ILE A 75 -0.98 -0.19 -7.42
N ARG A 76 -2.17 -0.25 -8.04
CA ARG A 76 -2.36 -0.87 -9.36
C ARG A 76 -1.74 -0.06 -10.51
N ASP A 77 -2.11 1.20 -10.61
CA ASP A 77 -1.85 2.02 -11.80
C ASP A 77 -0.42 2.57 -11.81
N ARG A 78 0.22 2.69 -10.64
CA ARG A 78 1.57 3.22 -10.52
C ARG A 78 2.59 2.13 -10.19
N TYR A 79 2.45 1.46 -9.05
CA TYR A 79 3.52 0.59 -8.56
C TYR A 79 3.50 -0.77 -9.25
N GLU A 80 2.35 -1.44 -9.26
CA GLU A 80 2.18 -2.72 -9.93
C GLU A 80 2.46 -2.59 -11.42
N HIS A 81 1.89 -1.58 -12.11
CA HIS A 81 2.08 -1.42 -13.54
C HIS A 81 3.57 -1.32 -13.93
N LEU A 82 4.36 -0.52 -13.21
CA LEU A 82 5.80 -0.39 -13.46
C LEU A 82 6.56 -1.68 -13.13
N LEU A 83 6.14 -2.41 -12.10
CA LEU A 83 6.77 -3.67 -11.75
C LEU A 83 6.42 -4.79 -12.73
N LEU A 84 5.23 -4.78 -13.33
CA LEU A 84 4.91 -5.65 -14.45
C LEU A 84 5.92 -5.38 -15.58
N GLU A 85 6.05 -4.14 -16.05
CA GLU A 85 6.97 -3.80 -17.15
C GLU A 85 8.44 -4.22 -16.93
N ILE A 86 8.90 -4.27 -15.67
CA ILE A 86 10.28 -4.65 -15.35
C ILE A 86 10.48 -6.17 -15.23
N PHE A 87 9.46 -6.89 -14.77
CA PHE A 87 9.58 -8.29 -14.35
C PHE A 87 8.72 -9.28 -15.15
N GLU A 88 7.79 -8.80 -15.99
CA GLU A 88 6.81 -9.56 -16.80
C GLU A 88 6.59 -8.91 -18.19
#